data_AF-A0A2U2XAC4-F1
#
_entry.id   AF-A0A2U2XAC4-F1
#
_cell.length_a   1.000
_cell.length_b   1.000
_cell.length_c   1.000
_cell.angle_alpha   90.00
_cell.angle_beta   90.00
_cell.angle_gamma   90.00
#
_symmetry.space_group_name_H-M   'P 1'
#
loop_
_entity.id
_entity.type
_entity.pdbx_description
1 polymer ?
#
loop_
_entity_poly.entity_id
_entity_poly.type
_entity_poly.pdbx_seq_one_letter_code
_entity_poly.pdbx_strand_id
1 'polypeptide(L)'
;MHKEATIREPLVLGHKTFHQVTEDVCKPIEGKAPKTWYVLFAIAAIIGVYGVGCILYLLGTGIGTWGLNKTINWAWDITNFVWWVGIGHAGTLISAVLLLFRQKWRMAINRSAEAMTIFAVFMAGLFPLIHMGRIWVAYWVMPLPNQFGSLWPNFNSPLLWDVFAISTYLSVSLVFWYIGLIPDFATIRDRAKKPVAKKIYGMLSFGWSGRAKQWSRFEMVSLILAGLATPLVFSVHSIVSFDFATSVIPGWHTTIFPPYFVAGAVFSGFAMVQTLMLVMRKAYNLEAYIHTKHIEYMNIVIMSTGSIVGIAYITELFVSWYSGVEYEAYAFINRATGPYWWAYWAMMTCNVVSPQLMWFKKLRTSLTFTFLIAIVVNIGMWFERFVIIGTTLHRDYLPSSWSMFYPTHVDIGIFVGTIGLFFVFFLLFTRYFPVLALNEVKTILKSSGQSFKDGDAKTPAFSIEEQHLADVKMKPASKTNTAGNSVEETPALDPSLIAMVGTLGVTNAEHKDNLKELTGLGDATEKKLNEIGIYTFAQLAKIDPTADLGLLTAYLGAAGNQANLLVWKTEAEEKLKNDNK
;
A
#
# COMPACT_ATOMS: atom_id res chain seq x y z
N MET A 1 -2.18 -20.08 18.30
CA MET A 1 -3.50 -19.42 18.33
C MET A 1 -3.28 -17.96 18.70
N HIS A 2 -3.44 -17.01 17.76
CA HIS A 2 -3.13 -15.60 18.02
C HIS A 2 -4.31 -14.96 18.79
N LYS A 3 -4.11 -14.62 20.07
CA LYS A 3 -5.10 -13.83 20.83
C LYS A 3 -4.97 -12.36 20.39
N GLU A 4 -5.97 -11.82 19.68
CA GLU A 4 -6.10 -10.37 19.53
C GLU A 4 -6.63 -9.77 20.84
N ALA A 5 -6.16 -8.57 21.19
CA ALA A 5 -6.70 -7.84 22.34
C ALA A 5 -8.17 -7.45 22.08
N THR A 6 -9.03 -7.68 23.09
CA THR A 6 -10.47 -7.37 23.06
C THR A 6 -10.77 -5.88 22.85
N ILE A 7 -9.80 -5.00 23.13
CA ILE A 7 -9.90 -3.55 22.98
C ILE A 7 -9.99 -3.11 21.51
N ARG A 8 -9.46 -3.90 20.57
CA ARG A 8 -9.43 -3.50 19.16
C ARG A 8 -10.81 -3.62 18.53
N GLU A 9 -11.31 -2.53 17.96
CA GLU A 9 -12.51 -2.54 17.14
C GLU A 9 -12.30 -3.33 15.83
N PRO A 10 -13.38 -3.81 15.18
CA PRO A 10 -13.29 -4.44 13.86
C PRO A 10 -12.93 -3.42 12.78
N LEU A 11 -12.10 -3.86 11.81
CA LEU A 11 -11.71 -3.07 10.63
C LEU A 11 -12.61 -3.35 9.42
N VAL A 12 -13.25 -4.53 9.37
CA VAL A 12 -14.24 -4.86 8.34
C VAL A 12 -15.58 -5.04 9.03
N LEU A 13 -16.53 -4.17 8.69
CA LEU A 13 -17.87 -4.15 9.27
C LEU A 13 -18.84 -5.01 8.46
N GLY A 14 -19.89 -5.47 9.15
CA GLY A 14 -20.85 -6.42 8.60
C GLY A 14 -20.25 -7.83 8.52
N HIS A 15 -21.11 -8.85 8.60
CA HIS A 15 -20.70 -10.26 8.60
C HIS A 15 -20.25 -10.73 7.21
N LYS A 16 -19.22 -10.07 6.67
CA LYS A 16 -18.72 -10.25 5.31
C LYS A 16 -17.92 -11.54 5.20
N THR A 17 -18.22 -12.35 4.17
CA THR A 17 -17.45 -13.55 3.84
C THR A 17 -16.37 -13.25 2.80
N PHE A 18 -15.39 -14.15 2.63
CA PHE A 18 -14.35 -14.01 1.60
C PHE A 18 -14.92 -13.81 0.18
N HIS A 19 -16.05 -14.46 -0.12
CA HIS A 19 -16.74 -14.33 -1.39
C HIS A 19 -17.37 -12.93 -1.53
N GLN A 20 -18.06 -12.44 -0.50
CA GLN A 20 -18.68 -11.10 -0.51
C GLN A 20 -17.65 -9.98 -0.68
N VAL A 21 -16.46 -10.11 -0.10
CA VAL A 21 -15.36 -9.14 -0.34
C VAL A 21 -15.00 -9.05 -1.82
N THR A 22 -14.92 -10.19 -2.51
CA THR A 22 -14.66 -10.22 -3.95
C THR A 22 -15.82 -9.66 -4.76
N GLU A 23 -17.06 -10.02 -4.44
CA GLU A 23 -18.24 -9.46 -5.12
C GLU A 23 -18.31 -7.94 -5.01
N ASP A 24 -18.15 -7.39 -3.80
CA ASP A 24 -18.26 -5.96 -3.54
C ASP A 24 -17.22 -5.14 -4.34
N VAL A 25 -15.99 -5.64 -4.46
CA VAL A 25 -14.88 -4.93 -5.14
C VAL A 25 -14.85 -5.17 -6.65
N CYS A 26 -15.25 -6.35 -7.13
CA CYS A 26 -15.26 -6.67 -8.57
C CYS A 26 -16.53 -6.16 -9.27
N LYS A 27 -17.65 -6.03 -8.57
CA LYS A 27 -18.94 -5.57 -9.14
C LYS A 27 -18.85 -4.25 -9.92
N PRO A 28 -18.16 -3.20 -9.44
CA PRO A 28 -17.99 -1.96 -10.19
C PRO A 28 -17.18 -2.14 -11.50
N ILE A 29 -16.28 -3.12 -11.55
CA ILE A 29 -15.45 -3.41 -12.72
C ILE A 29 -16.26 -4.20 -13.76
N GLU A 30 -17.11 -5.12 -13.33
CA GLU A 30 -17.91 -5.97 -14.23
C GLU A 30 -19.18 -5.30 -14.76
N GLY A 31 -19.77 -4.42 -13.97
CA GLY A 31 -21.00 -3.71 -14.30
C GLY A 31 -20.82 -2.66 -15.41
N LYS A 32 -21.92 -2.02 -15.84
CA LYS A 32 -21.85 -0.78 -16.64
C LYS A 32 -21.50 0.39 -15.73
N ALA A 33 -20.76 1.37 -16.24
CA ALA A 33 -20.48 2.58 -15.47
C ALA A 33 -21.80 3.35 -15.20
N PRO A 34 -21.97 3.91 -14.00
CA PRO A 34 -23.13 4.76 -13.71
C PRO A 34 -23.09 6.05 -14.56
N LYS A 35 -24.26 6.63 -14.84
CA LYS A 35 -24.35 7.91 -15.61
C LYS A 35 -23.50 9.01 -15.00
N THR A 36 -23.45 9.10 -13.67
CA THR A 36 -22.63 10.07 -12.93
C THR A 36 -21.14 9.95 -13.26
N TRP A 37 -20.62 8.73 -13.47
CA TRP A 37 -19.22 8.55 -13.85
C TRP A 37 -18.92 9.16 -15.22
N TYR A 38 -19.82 8.99 -16.20
CA TYR A 38 -19.64 9.61 -17.52
C TYR A 38 -19.70 11.14 -17.46
N VAL A 39 -20.58 11.71 -16.63
CA VAL A 39 -20.65 13.16 -16.44
C VAL A 39 -19.36 13.70 -15.80
N LEU A 40 -18.89 13.07 -14.71
CA LEU A 40 -17.65 13.46 -14.05
C LEU A 40 -16.43 13.28 -14.96
N PHE A 41 -16.38 12.18 -15.71
CA PHE A 41 -15.32 11.93 -16.69
C PHE A 41 -15.33 12.99 -17.80
N ALA A 42 -16.50 13.34 -18.33
CA ALA A 42 -16.61 14.39 -19.35
C ALA A 42 -16.14 15.76 -18.81
N ILE A 43 -16.54 16.14 -17.59
CA ILE A 43 -16.07 17.38 -16.95
C ILE A 43 -14.55 17.37 -16.78
N ALA A 44 -14.00 16.29 -16.19
CA ALA A 44 -12.56 16.15 -16.00
C ALA A 44 -11.80 16.16 -17.34
N ALA A 45 -12.34 15.51 -18.37
CA ALA A 45 -11.75 15.47 -19.71
C ALA A 45 -11.78 16.84 -20.39
N ILE A 46 -12.88 17.60 -20.29
CA ILE A 46 -12.95 18.97 -20.84
C ILE A 46 -11.90 19.85 -20.18
N ILE A 47 -11.79 19.80 -18.85
CA ILE A 47 -10.80 20.56 -18.09
C ILE A 47 -9.37 20.11 -18.46
N GLY A 48 -9.13 18.80 -18.57
CA GLY A 48 -7.84 18.23 -18.95
C GLY A 48 -7.42 18.62 -20.37
N VAL A 49 -8.35 18.59 -21.33
CA VAL A 49 -8.11 19.02 -22.72
C VAL A 49 -7.81 20.52 -22.79
N TYR A 50 -8.52 21.34 -22.01
CA TYR A 50 -8.20 22.75 -21.88
C TYR A 50 -6.77 22.95 -21.35
N GLY A 51 -6.39 22.20 -20.31
CA GLY A 51 -5.02 22.18 -19.77
C GLY A 51 -3.96 21.81 -20.81
N VAL A 52 -4.19 20.74 -21.56
CA VAL A 52 -3.31 20.33 -22.67
C VAL A 52 -3.23 21.43 -23.73
N GLY A 53 -4.33 22.09 -24.04
CA GLY A 53 -4.36 23.25 -24.93
C GLY A 53 -3.46 24.40 -24.44
N CYS A 54 -3.55 24.75 -23.15
CA CYS A 54 -2.67 25.75 -22.54
C CYS A 54 -1.19 25.34 -22.56
N ILE A 55 -0.88 24.06 -22.33
CA ILE A 55 0.49 23.54 -22.44
C ILE A 55 1.01 23.65 -23.88
N LEU A 56 0.22 23.23 -24.87
CA LEU A 56 0.61 23.33 -26.27
C LEU A 56 0.81 24.79 -26.72
N TYR A 57 -0.05 25.70 -26.25
CA TYR A 57 0.12 27.14 -26.46
C TYR A 57 1.44 27.63 -25.85
N LEU A 58 1.71 27.34 -24.57
CA LEU A 58 2.95 27.67 -23.88
C LEU A 58 4.19 27.19 -24.66
N LEU A 59 4.19 25.93 -25.10
CA LEU A 59 5.31 25.34 -25.85
C LEU A 59 5.46 25.95 -27.25
N GLY A 60 4.36 26.34 -27.89
CA GLY A 60 4.37 26.95 -29.23
C GLY A 60 4.80 28.41 -29.25
N THR A 61 4.48 29.19 -28.20
CA THR A 61 4.80 30.62 -28.13
C THR A 61 5.99 30.96 -27.24
N GLY A 62 6.26 30.15 -26.22
CA GLY A 62 7.34 30.32 -25.25
C GLY A 62 6.87 30.68 -23.84
N ILE A 63 7.81 30.56 -22.89
CA ILE A 63 7.61 30.73 -21.43
C ILE A 63 7.14 32.13 -21.04
N GLY A 64 7.39 33.15 -21.86
CA GLY A 64 6.94 34.53 -21.60
C GLY A 64 5.42 34.73 -21.58
N THR A 65 4.63 33.69 -21.88
CA THR A 65 3.17 33.70 -21.70
C THR A 65 2.73 33.50 -20.25
N TRP A 66 3.60 32.95 -19.41
CA TRP A 66 3.42 32.94 -17.95
C TRP A 66 3.70 34.31 -17.34
N GLY A 67 3.13 34.57 -16.17
CA GLY A 67 3.29 35.81 -15.41
C GLY A 67 4.66 35.97 -14.75
N LEU A 68 5.67 35.22 -15.21
CA LEU A 68 7.01 35.25 -14.65
C LEU A 68 7.70 36.60 -14.93
N ASN A 69 8.63 36.94 -14.05
CA ASN A 69 9.44 38.15 -14.15
C ASN A 69 10.93 37.76 -14.16
N LYS A 70 11.80 38.66 -14.63
CA LYS A 70 13.25 38.49 -14.52
C LYS A 70 13.73 38.33 -13.07
N THR A 71 13.02 38.92 -12.10
CA THR A 71 13.30 38.73 -10.67
C THR A 71 12.62 37.47 -10.14
N ILE A 72 11.32 37.32 -10.39
CA ILE A 72 10.51 36.17 -9.94
C ILE A 72 10.40 35.20 -11.11
N ASN A 73 11.47 34.44 -11.32
CA ASN A 73 11.60 33.50 -12.41
C ASN A 73 10.90 32.16 -12.15
N TRP A 74 10.48 31.91 -10.91
CA TRP A 74 9.70 30.77 -10.48
C TRP A 74 8.53 31.22 -9.61
N ALA A 75 7.35 30.68 -9.89
CA ALA A 75 6.15 30.96 -9.13
C ALA A 75 5.20 29.76 -9.22
N TRP A 76 4.12 29.85 -10.02
CA TRP A 76 3.08 28.81 -10.10
C TRP A 76 3.60 27.49 -10.66
N ASP A 77 4.54 27.53 -11.59
CA ASP A 77 5.20 26.35 -12.16
C ASP A 77 5.80 25.44 -11.08
N ILE A 78 6.80 25.93 -10.35
CA ILE A 78 7.48 25.12 -9.33
C ILE A 78 6.61 24.98 -8.06
N THR A 79 5.72 25.93 -7.76
CA THR A 79 4.74 25.78 -6.66
C THR A 79 3.87 24.54 -6.88
N ASN A 80 3.31 24.40 -8.08
CA ASN A 80 2.44 23.29 -8.43
C ASN A 80 3.22 21.97 -8.53
N PHE A 81 4.45 22.02 -9.03
CA PHE A 81 5.38 20.89 -9.02
C PHE A 81 5.54 20.31 -7.61
N VAL A 82 6.03 21.12 -6.65
CA VAL A 82 6.29 20.66 -5.28
C VAL A 82 4.99 20.24 -4.58
N TRP A 83 3.87 20.89 -4.90
CA TRP A 83 2.55 20.53 -4.36
C TRP A 83 2.10 19.14 -4.85
N TRP A 84 2.22 18.85 -6.16
CA TRP A 84 1.88 17.54 -6.73
C TRP A 84 2.83 16.44 -6.25
N VAL A 85 4.15 16.69 -6.16
CA VAL A 85 5.10 15.74 -5.55
C VAL A 85 4.71 15.46 -4.10
N GLY A 86 4.40 16.52 -3.33
CA GLY A 86 3.96 16.41 -1.94
C GLY A 86 2.72 15.54 -1.78
N ILE A 87 1.69 15.74 -2.61
CA ILE A 87 0.51 14.88 -2.64
C ILE A 87 0.88 13.42 -2.94
N GLY A 88 1.80 13.22 -3.88
CA GLY A 88 2.27 11.90 -4.29
C GLY A 88 2.84 11.07 -3.13
N HIS A 89 3.49 11.68 -2.15
CA HIS A 89 4.18 10.96 -1.08
C HIS A 89 3.30 10.17 -0.13
N ALA A 90 2.05 10.61 0.12
CA ALA A 90 1.20 9.94 1.09
C ALA A 90 0.83 8.51 0.69
N GLY A 91 0.63 8.22 -0.61
CA GLY A 91 0.27 6.87 -1.04
C GLY A 91 1.37 5.86 -0.77
N THR A 92 2.61 6.19 -1.13
CA THR A 92 3.77 5.35 -0.80
C THR A 92 4.05 5.27 0.70
N LEU A 93 3.76 6.31 1.48
CA LEU A 93 3.87 6.22 2.94
C LEU A 93 2.83 5.23 3.51
N ILE A 94 1.59 5.31 3.04
CA ILE A 94 0.51 4.39 3.43
C ILE A 94 0.87 2.95 3.06
N SER A 95 1.41 2.70 1.86
CA SER A 95 1.69 1.35 1.42
C SER A 95 3.02 0.77 1.89
N ALA A 96 4.05 1.60 2.12
CA ALA A 96 5.37 1.15 2.57
C ALA A 96 5.58 1.31 4.09
N VAL A 97 5.46 2.54 4.62
CA VAL A 97 5.79 2.83 6.03
C VAL A 97 4.83 2.12 6.98
N LEU A 98 3.52 2.15 6.69
CA LEU A 98 2.55 1.42 7.51
C LEU A 98 2.70 -0.10 7.38
N LEU A 99 3.23 -0.60 6.26
CA LEU A 99 3.57 -2.02 6.10
C LEU A 99 4.73 -2.40 7.02
N LEU A 100 5.79 -1.58 7.10
CA LEU A 100 6.91 -1.78 8.02
C LEU A 100 6.45 -1.79 9.48
N PHE A 101 5.52 -0.90 9.85
CA PHE A 101 4.89 -0.88 11.18
C PHE A 101 3.77 -1.92 11.37
N ARG A 102 3.55 -2.81 10.38
CA ARG A 102 2.53 -3.87 10.37
C ARG A 102 1.13 -3.39 10.74
N GLN A 103 0.77 -2.18 10.32
CA GLN A 103 -0.52 -1.56 10.61
C GLN A 103 -1.61 -2.13 9.71
N LYS A 104 -2.51 -2.96 10.26
CA LYS A 104 -3.54 -3.67 9.50
C LYS A 104 -4.60 -2.77 8.83
N TRP A 105 -4.82 -1.56 9.33
CA TRP A 105 -5.84 -0.65 8.78
C TRP A 105 -5.47 -0.11 7.38
N ARG A 106 -4.19 -0.18 6.98
CA ARG A 106 -3.75 0.25 5.64
C ARG A 106 -4.41 -0.56 4.51
N MET A 107 -4.78 -1.83 4.76
CA MET A 107 -5.25 -2.78 3.74
C MET A 107 -6.49 -2.30 2.97
N ALA A 108 -7.32 -1.45 3.57
CA ALA A 108 -8.50 -0.86 2.92
C ALA A 108 -8.21 0.42 2.13
N ILE A 109 -6.96 0.91 2.12
CA ILE A 109 -6.59 2.23 1.59
C ILE A 109 -5.41 2.16 0.61
N ASN A 110 -4.51 1.17 0.76
CA ASN A 110 -3.24 1.13 0.00
C ASN A 110 -3.44 1.33 -1.50
N ARG A 111 -4.39 0.60 -2.10
CA ARG A 111 -4.48 0.52 -3.56
C ARG A 111 -4.88 1.84 -4.21
N SER A 112 -5.86 2.53 -3.63
CA SER A 112 -6.29 3.85 -4.08
C SER A 112 -5.26 4.92 -3.76
N ALA A 113 -4.55 4.80 -2.63
CA ALA A 113 -3.49 5.72 -2.26
C ALA A 113 -2.27 5.59 -3.19
N GLU A 114 -1.84 4.37 -3.54
CA GLU A 114 -0.78 4.13 -4.52
C GLU A 114 -1.14 4.65 -5.92
N ALA A 115 -2.39 4.46 -6.35
CA ALA A 115 -2.87 5.02 -7.62
C ALA A 115 -2.83 6.56 -7.60
N MET A 116 -3.22 7.18 -6.48
CA MET A 116 -3.09 8.62 -6.28
C MET A 116 -1.63 9.07 -6.40
N THR A 117 -0.68 8.34 -5.80
CA THR A 117 0.76 8.63 -5.95
C THR A 117 1.18 8.68 -7.40
N ILE A 118 0.89 7.63 -8.17
CA ILE A 118 1.37 7.52 -9.56
C ILE A 118 0.82 8.66 -10.41
N PHE A 119 -0.48 8.97 -10.28
CA PHE A 119 -1.09 10.05 -11.07
C PHE A 119 -0.62 11.44 -10.62
N ALA A 120 -0.42 11.65 -9.31
CA ALA A 120 0.12 12.91 -8.79
C ALA A 120 1.57 13.13 -9.24
N VAL A 121 2.43 12.09 -9.18
CA VAL A 121 3.81 12.16 -9.66
C VAL A 121 3.87 12.35 -11.16
N PHE A 122 2.95 11.76 -11.92
CA PHE A 122 2.83 12.02 -13.35
C PHE A 122 2.49 13.48 -13.64
N MET A 123 1.54 14.09 -12.89
CA MET A 123 1.26 15.52 -13.00
C MET A 123 2.46 16.38 -12.59
N ALA A 124 3.14 16.02 -11.50
CA ALA A 124 4.35 16.70 -11.06
C ALA A 124 5.44 16.69 -12.14
N GLY A 125 5.71 15.53 -12.74
CA GLY A 125 6.74 15.36 -13.76
C GLY A 125 6.50 16.16 -15.04
N LEU A 126 5.28 16.67 -15.27
CA LEU A 126 5.02 17.61 -16.37
C LEU A 126 5.70 18.96 -16.13
N PHE A 127 5.72 19.47 -14.90
CA PHE A 127 6.22 20.82 -14.60
C PHE A 127 7.70 21.02 -14.91
N PRO A 128 8.63 20.13 -14.49
CA PRO A 128 10.05 20.20 -14.88
C PRO A 128 10.30 20.14 -16.38
N LEU A 129 9.35 19.64 -17.17
CA LEU A 129 9.45 19.60 -18.62
C LEU A 129 8.91 20.87 -19.26
N ILE A 130 7.69 21.28 -18.88
CA ILE A 130 7.01 22.41 -19.53
C ILE A 130 7.53 23.78 -19.10
N HIS A 131 8.19 23.88 -17.93
CA HIS A 131 8.83 25.13 -17.49
C HIS A 131 10.18 25.41 -18.18
N MET A 132 10.67 24.46 -18.98
CA MET A 132 11.91 24.64 -19.73
C MET A 132 11.71 25.60 -20.90
N GLY A 133 12.60 26.58 -21.04
CA GLY A 133 12.62 27.44 -22.23
C GLY A 133 12.93 26.68 -23.54
N ARG A 134 13.63 25.54 -23.47
CA ARG A 134 13.95 24.67 -24.62
C ARG A 134 13.74 23.20 -24.28
N ILE A 135 12.47 22.77 -24.26
CA ILE A 135 12.10 21.39 -23.91
C ILE A 135 12.69 20.33 -24.84
N TRP A 136 12.92 20.62 -26.13
CA TRP A 136 13.39 19.64 -27.11
C TRP A 136 14.84 19.18 -26.87
N VAL A 137 15.61 19.88 -26.04
CA VAL A 137 16.96 19.46 -25.59
C VAL A 137 16.99 18.92 -24.17
N ALA A 138 15.82 18.61 -23.57
CA ALA A 138 15.74 18.08 -22.20
C ALA A 138 16.58 16.81 -21.98
N TYR A 139 16.83 16.02 -23.03
CA TYR A 139 17.65 14.82 -22.95
C TYR A 139 19.12 15.07 -22.58
N TRP A 140 19.65 16.30 -22.71
CA TRP A 140 21.01 16.66 -22.26
C TRP A 140 21.19 16.61 -20.75
N VAL A 141 20.08 16.64 -19.99
CA VAL A 141 20.11 16.49 -18.53
C VAL A 141 20.51 15.06 -18.13
N MET A 142 20.23 14.07 -18.99
CA MET A 142 20.60 12.69 -18.73
C MET A 142 22.09 12.46 -19.02
N PRO A 143 22.82 11.73 -18.14
CA PRO A 143 24.21 11.37 -18.40
C PRO A 143 24.26 10.28 -19.46
N LEU A 144 24.22 10.69 -20.73
CA LEU A 144 24.31 9.81 -21.89
C LEU A 144 25.62 10.09 -22.65
N PRO A 145 26.39 9.05 -23.02
CA PRO A 145 27.51 9.19 -23.94
C PRO A 145 27.06 9.89 -25.23
N ASN A 146 27.84 10.86 -25.70
CA ASN A 146 27.48 11.69 -26.84
C ASN A 146 28.68 12.05 -27.72
N GLN A 147 28.38 12.62 -28.89
CA GLN A 147 29.35 12.98 -29.93
C GLN A 147 30.11 14.29 -29.64
N PHE A 148 29.85 14.96 -28.52
CA PHE A 148 30.45 16.26 -28.17
C PHE A 148 31.74 16.11 -27.37
N GLY A 149 32.50 15.03 -27.58
CA GLY A 149 33.71 14.74 -26.81
C GLY A 149 33.40 14.33 -25.36
N SER A 150 32.40 13.47 -25.15
CA SER A 150 31.96 13.00 -23.83
C SER A 150 31.60 14.16 -22.88
N LEU A 151 30.72 15.06 -23.33
CA LEU A 151 30.18 16.12 -22.49
C LEU A 151 29.16 15.55 -21.49
N TRP A 152 29.25 15.90 -20.21
CA TRP A 152 28.35 15.39 -19.16
C TRP A 152 27.66 16.52 -18.40
N PRO A 153 26.49 16.28 -17.79
CA PRO A 153 25.92 17.22 -16.83
C PRO A 153 26.78 17.29 -15.56
N ASN A 154 26.69 18.41 -14.84
CA ASN A 154 27.30 18.50 -13.51
C ASN A 154 26.42 17.77 -12.48
N PHE A 155 27.03 17.10 -11.51
CA PHE A 155 26.30 16.37 -10.46
C PHE A 155 26.13 17.15 -9.15
N ASN A 156 26.31 18.47 -9.19
CA ASN A 156 26.24 19.34 -8.02
C ASN A 156 24.91 20.08 -7.91
N SER A 157 24.15 20.19 -9.00
CA SER A 157 22.88 20.89 -9.04
C SER A 157 21.74 20.03 -8.48
N PRO A 158 21.00 20.52 -7.47
CA PRO A 158 19.78 19.87 -6.96
C PRO A 158 18.73 19.59 -8.05
N LEU A 159 18.61 20.46 -9.07
CA LEU A 159 17.71 20.25 -10.21
C LEU A 159 18.02 18.96 -11.00
N LEU A 160 19.30 18.57 -11.09
CA LEU A 160 19.66 17.28 -11.70
C LEU A 160 19.27 16.12 -10.76
N TRP A 161 19.48 16.29 -9.46
CA TRP A 161 19.08 15.28 -8.47
C TRP A 161 17.57 15.05 -8.51
N ASP A 162 16.78 16.09 -8.74
CA ASP A 162 15.33 16.04 -8.93
C ASP A 162 14.92 15.13 -10.09
N VAL A 163 15.64 15.18 -11.22
CA VAL A 163 15.40 14.29 -12.37
C VAL A 163 15.59 12.83 -11.96
N PHE A 164 16.66 12.51 -11.21
CA PHE A 164 16.88 11.15 -10.70
C PHE A 164 15.86 10.77 -9.63
N ALA A 165 15.54 11.67 -8.70
CA ALA A 165 14.61 11.44 -7.62
C ALA A 165 13.22 11.10 -8.16
N ILE A 166 12.68 11.92 -9.07
CA ILE A 166 11.32 11.73 -9.59
C ILE A 166 11.24 10.55 -10.55
N SER A 167 12.23 10.36 -11.43
CA SER A 167 12.23 9.22 -12.36
C SER A 167 12.33 7.88 -11.60
N THR A 168 13.19 7.79 -10.59
CA THR A 168 13.30 6.60 -9.73
C THR A 168 12.06 6.42 -8.87
N TYR A 169 11.51 7.50 -8.30
CA TYR A 169 10.29 7.46 -7.49
C TYR A 169 9.08 6.98 -8.29
N LEU A 170 8.86 7.51 -9.49
CA LEU A 170 7.78 7.05 -10.37
C LEU A 170 7.97 5.59 -10.77
N SER A 171 9.20 5.20 -11.14
CA SER A 171 9.51 3.83 -11.56
C SER A 171 9.28 2.81 -10.43
N VAL A 172 9.83 3.09 -9.24
CA VAL A 172 9.66 2.21 -8.06
C VAL A 172 8.21 2.16 -7.63
N SER A 173 7.51 3.30 -7.60
CA SER A 173 6.08 3.35 -7.23
C SER A 173 5.21 2.56 -8.20
N LEU A 174 5.46 2.67 -9.50
CA LEU A 174 4.74 1.94 -10.54
C LEU A 174 4.98 0.42 -10.40
N VAL A 175 6.24 0.00 -10.23
CA VAL A 175 6.58 -1.41 -10.03
C VAL A 175 5.97 -1.95 -8.75
N PHE A 176 6.04 -1.21 -7.65
CA PHE A 176 5.49 -1.63 -6.35
C PHE A 176 3.98 -1.81 -6.41
N TRP A 177 3.25 -0.81 -6.92
CA TRP A 177 1.81 -0.86 -7.12
C TRP A 177 1.41 -2.00 -8.07
N TYR A 178 2.11 -2.14 -9.19
CA TYR A 178 1.82 -3.16 -10.20
C TYR A 178 2.04 -4.57 -9.67
N ILE A 179 3.13 -4.83 -8.93
CA ILE A 179 3.36 -6.12 -8.27
C ILE A 179 2.19 -6.44 -7.35
N GLY A 180 1.74 -5.45 -6.55
CA GLY A 180 0.56 -5.60 -5.71
C GLY A 180 -0.68 -5.99 -6.50
N LEU A 181 -0.87 -5.49 -7.74
CA LEU A 181 -2.05 -5.73 -8.58
C LEU A 181 -2.08 -7.13 -9.22
N ILE A 182 -0.94 -7.80 -9.39
CA ILE A 182 -0.84 -9.12 -10.04
C ILE A 182 -1.89 -10.13 -9.53
N PRO A 183 -2.02 -10.40 -8.21
CA PRO A 183 -3.04 -11.31 -7.69
C PRO A 183 -4.48 -10.79 -7.86
N ASP A 184 -4.68 -9.48 -7.82
CA ASP A 184 -6.01 -8.91 -8.01
C ASP A 184 -6.48 -9.04 -9.47
N PHE A 185 -5.58 -8.81 -10.44
CA PHE A 185 -5.85 -9.05 -11.85
C PHE A 185 -6.15 -10.50 -12.16
N ALA A 186 -5.49 -11.45 -11.49
CA ALA A 186 -5.81 -12.86 -11.61
C ALA A 186 -7.27 -13.15 -11.18
N THR A 187 -7.71 -12.53 -10.09
CA THR A 187 -9.10 -12.65 -9.62
C THR A 187 -10.09 -12.06 -10.63
N ILE A 188 -9.79 -10.89 -11.20
CA ILE A 188 -10.66 -10.24 -12.19
C ILE A 188 -10.70 -11.04 -13.50
N ARG A 189 -9.56 -11.57 -13.96
CA ARG A 189 -9.46 -12.46 -15.13
C ARG A 189 -10.39 -13.66 -15.01
N ASP A 190 -10.44 -14.29 -13.83
CA ASP A 190 -11.20 -15.50 -13.60
C ASP A 190 -12.72 -15.22 -13.54
N ARG A 191 -13.13 -13.98 -13.20
CA ARG A 191 -14.53 -13.54 -13.25
C ARG A 191 -14.95 -12.90 -14.59
N ALA A 192 -13.99 -12.43 -15.39
CA ALA A 192 -14.28 -11.71 -16.63
C ALA A 192 -15.00 -12.60 -17.66
N LYS A 193 -16.25 -12.24 -17.98
CA LYS A 193 -17.09 -12.98 -18.96
C LYS A 193 -16.74 -12.68 -20.42
N LYS A 194 -16.25 -11.47 -20.71
CA LYS A 194 -15.95 -11.02 -22.08
C LYS A 194 -14.55 -11.50 -22.50
N PRO A 195 -14.38 -12.03 -23.73
CA PRO A 195 -13.11 -12.63 -24.17
C PRO A 195 -11.96 -11.60 -24.20
N VAL A 196 -12.24 -10.36 -24.64
CA VAL A 196 -11.24 -9.28 -24.68
C VAL A 196 -10.79 -8.89 -23.27
N ALA A 197 -11.72 -8.67 -22.34
CA ALA A 197 -11.40 -8.34 -20.96
C ALA A 197 -10.60 -9.47 -20.29
N LYS A 198 -11.03 -10.73 -20.49
CA LYS A 198 -10.32 -11.90 -19.99
C LYS A 198 -8.89 -12.01 -20.54
N LYS A 199 -8.67 -11.71 -21.81
CA LYS A 199 -7.33 -11.69 -22.43
C LYS A 199 -6.45 -10.59 -21.85
N ILE A 200 -6.99 -9.37 -21.69
CA ILE A 200 -6.26 -8.22 -21.13
C ILE A 200 -5.86 -8.49 -19.67
N TYR A 201 -6.81 -8.84 -18.80
CA TYR A 201 -6.51 -9.17 -17.41
C TYR A 201 -5.65 -10.44 -17.29
N GLY A 202 -5.78 -11.37 -18.23
CA GLY A 202 -4.88 -12.52 -18.40
C GLY A 202 -3.43 -12.11 -18.57
N MET A 203 -3.17 -11.20 -19.51
CA MET A 203 -1.85 -10.64 -19.75
C MET A 203 -1.33 -9.85 -18.55
N LEU A 204 -2.15 -8.98 -17.96
CA LEU A 204 -1.78 -8.17 -16.80
C LEU A 204 -1.51 -8.98 -15.52
N SER A 205 -2.07 -10.19 -15.42
CA SER A 205 -1.85 -11.08 -14.27
C SER A 205 -0.57 -11.92 -14.34
N PHE A 206 0.21 -11.84 -15.43
CA PHE A 206 1.42 -12.64 -15.65
C PHE A 206 1.28 -14.14 -15.33
N GLY A 207 0.12 -14.73 -15.63
CA GLY A 207 -0.14 -16.14 -15.38
C GLY A 207 -0.16 -16.52 -13.89
N TRP A 208 -0.48 -15.58 -13.00
CA TRP A 208 -0.58 -15.83 -11.57
C TRP A 208 -1.62 -16.92 -11.27
N SER A 209 -1.19 -17.95 -10.52
CA SER A 209 -2.01 -19.10 -10.14
C SER A 209 -2.20 -19.26 -8.62
N GLY A 210 -1.58 -18.40 -7.81
CA GLY A 210 -1.77 -18.37 -6.36
C GLY A 210 -1.10 -19.52 -5.59
N ARG A 211 -0.05 -20.14 -6.15
CA ARG A 211 0.68 -21.23 -5.47
C ARG A 211 1.45 -20.72 -4.24
N ALA A 212 1.69 -21.59 -3.25
CA ALA A 212 2.42 -21.23 -2.03
C ALA A 212 3.81 -20.59 -2.31
N LYS A 213 4.56 -21.13 -3.28
CA LYS A 213 5.86 -20.56 -3.70
C LYS A 213 5.73 -19.14 -4.25
N GLN A 214 4.63 -18.82 -4.94
CA GLN A 214 4.39 -17.48 -5.49
C GLN A 214 4.05 -16.50 -4.36
N TRP A 215 3.21 -16.90 -3.40
CA TRP A 215 2.87 -16.08 -2.23
C TRP A 215 4.07 -15.75 -1.35
N SER A 216 4.89 -16.75 -1.01
CA SER A 216 6.10 -16.54 -0.21
C SER A 216 7.06 -15.53 -0.85
N ARG A 217 7.26 -15.63 -2.18
CA ARG A 217 8.09 -14.67 -2.93
C ARG A 217 7.43 -13.29 -3.02
N PHE A 218 6.13 -13.23 -3.23
CA PHE A 218 5.38 -11.98 -3.29
C PHE A 218 5.46 -11.18 -2.00
N GLU A 219 5.31 -11.84 -0.84
CA GLU A 219 5.43 -11.20 0.47
C GLU A 219 6.86 -10.70 0.71
N MET A 220 7.88 -11.50 0.37
CA MET A 220 9.29 -11.11 0.49
C MET A 220 9.61 -9.89 -0.37
N VAL A 221 9.20 -9.90 -1.64
CA VAL A 221 9.42 -8.77 -2.57
C VAL A 221 8.66 -7.52 -2.09
N SER A 222 7.42 -7.66 -1.62
CA SER A 222 6.64 -6.54 -1.11
C SER A 222 7.30 -5.89 0.11
N LEU A 223 7.86 -6.70 1.02
CA LEU A 223 8.57 -6.20 2.19
C LEU A 223 9.90 -5.52 1.83
N ILE A 224 10.66 -6.07 0.88
CA ILE A 224 11.89 -5.46 0.37
C ILE A 224 11.57 -4.12 -0.30
N LEU A 225 10.57 -4.08 -1.17
CA LEU A 225 10.16 -2.85 -1.85
C LEU A 225 9.63 -1.81 -0.85
N ALA A 226 8.89 -2.21 0.19
CA ALA A 226 8.50 -1.28 1.26
C ALA A 226 9.71 -0.72 2.02
N GLY A 227 10.72 -1.56 2.27
CA GLY A 227 11.99 -1.17 2.88
C GLY A 227 12.80 -0.20 2.02
N LEU A 228 12.77 -0.35 0.69
CA LEU A 228 13.45 0.54 -0.27
C LEU A 228 12.66 1.83 -0.55
N ALA A 229 11.33 1.72 -0.67
CA ALA A 229 10.45 2.85 -0.94
C ALA A 229 10.41 3.83 0.23
N THR A 230 10.58 3.37 1.47
CA THR A 230 10.55 4.24 2.64
C THR A 230 11.67 5.29 2.61
N PRO A 231 12.98 4.94 2.55
CA PRO A 231 14.05 5.92 2.35
C PRO A 231 13.87 6.78 1.10
N LEU A 232 13.36 6.18 0.00
CA LEU A 232 13.11 6.91 -1.24
C LEU A 232 12.09 8.03 -1.05
N VAL A 233 11.00 7.79 -0.32
CA VAL A 233 9.99 8.83 -0.01
C VAL A 233 10.61 9.98 0.78
N PHE A 234 11.42 9.67 1.79
CA PHE A 234 12.10 10.69 2.58
C PHE A 234 13.16 11.45 1.76
N SER A 235 13.90 10.77 0.90
CA SER A 235 14.96 11.39 0.10
C SER A 235 14.40 12.25 -1.04
N VAL A 236 13.38 11.80 -1.78
CA VAL A 236 12.84 12.51 -2.95
C VAL A 236 12.34 13.89 -2.56
N HIS A 237 11.51 13.99 -1.52
CA HIS A 237 10.98 15.28 -1.09
C HIS A 237 12.02 16.16 -0.40
N SER A 238 13.06 15.54 0.19
CA SER A 238 14.24 16.26 0.70
C SER A 238 15.09 16.83 -0.44
N ILE A 239 15.23 16.12 -1.57
CA ILE A 239 15.95 16.59 -2.76
C ILE A 239 15.23 17.78 -3.38
N VAL A 240 13.91 17.68 -3.56
CA VAL A 240 13.07 18.81 -4.01
C VAL A 240 13.20 20.00 -3.06
N SER A 241 13.36 19.74 -1.77
CA SER A 241 13.61 20.78 -0.77
C SER A 241 15.01 21.42 -0.89
N PHE A 242 16.01 20.69 -1.40
CA PHE A 242 17.37 21.22 -1.58
C PHE A 242 17.46 22.27 -2.69
N ASP A 243 16.54 22.26 -3.66
CA ASP A 243 16.40 23.33 -4.67
C ASP A 243 16.28 24.72 -4.02
N PHE A 244 15.64 24.79 -2.85
CA PHE A 244 15.50 26.01 -2.07
C PHE A 244 16.59 26.12 -1.00
N ALA A 245 16.75 25.07 -0.17
CA ALA A 245 17.59 25.10 1.03
C ALA A 245 19.08 25.39 0.75
N THR A 246 19.59 24.94 -0.40
CA THR A 246 20.99 25.15 -0.78
C THR A 246 21.25 26.47 -1.50
N SER A 247 20.19 27.26 -1.75
CA SER A 247 20.30 28.62 -2.27
C SER A 247 20.92 29.55 -1.23
N VAL A 248 21.34 30.73 -1.68
CA VAL A 248 21.86 31.81 -0.82
C VAL A 248 20.79 32.88 -0.53
N ILE A 249 19.56 32.69 -0.99
CA ILE A 249 18.48 33.67 -0.85
C ILE A 249 17.95 33.65 0.59
N PRO A 250 17.80 34.82 1.23
CA PRO A 250 17.34 34.89 2.61
C PRO A 250 15.89 34.40 2.71
N GLY A 251 15.59 33.57 3.69
CA GLY A 251 14.31 32.88 3.83
C GLY A 251 14.17 31.59 3.02
N TRP A 252 15.15 31.24 2.18
CA TRP A 252 15.34 29.90 1.59
C TRP A 252 16.52 29.16 2.20
N HIS A 253 17.62 29.85 2.48
CA HIS A 253 18.81 29.23 3.05
C HIS A 253 18.58 28.78 4.50
N THR A 254 18.10 27.55 4.68
CA THR A 254 17.83 27.00 6.01
C THR A 254 17.98 25.48 6.03
N THR A 255 18.39 24.96 7.19
CA THR A 255 18.67 23.54 7.39
C THR A 255 17.43 22.74 7.81
N ILE A 256 16.34 23.40 8.21
CA ILE A 256 15.11 22.73 8.65
C ILE A 256 14.24 22.27 7.48
N PHE A 257 14.46 22.81 6.28
CA PHE A 257 13.62 22.59 5.11
C PHE A 257 13.44 21.11 4.72
N PRO A 258 14.48 20.26 4.63
CA PRO A 258 14.29 18.87 4.21
C PRO A 258 13.28 18.07 5.07
N PRO A 259 13.42 17.98 6.41
CA PRO A 259 12.43 17.29 7.23
C PRO A 259 11.08 18.02 7.30
N TYR A 260 11.08 19.35 7.23
CA TYR A 260 9.86 20.17 7.22
C TYR A 260 9.01 19.91 5.97
N PHE A 261 9.62 19.94 4.80
CA PHE A 261 8.97 19.68 3.52
C PHE A 261 8.36 18.28 3.52
N VAL A 262 9.10 17.27 4.03
CA VAL A 262 8.60 15.89 4.15
C VAL A 262 7.36 15.86 5.05
N ALA A 263 7.40 16.48 6.24
CA ALA A 263 6.24 16.54 7.13
C ALA A 263 5.03 17.20 6.45
N GLY A 264 5.26 18.28 5.70
CA GLY A 264 4.26 18.93 4.86
C GLY A 264 3.69 18.03 3.76
N ALA A 265 4.52 17.23 3.10
CA ALA A 265 4.08 16.26 2.09
C ALA A 265 3.18 15.17 2.69
N VAL A 266 3.51 14.66 3.88
CA VAL A 266 2.63 13.73 4.60
C VAL A 266 1.30 14.40 4.97
N PHE A 267 1.36 15.65 5.46
CA PHE A 267 0.17 16.41 5.83
C PHE A 267 -0.79 16.66 4.65
N SER A 268 -0.29 17.19 3.52
CA SER A 268 -1.10 17.43 2.32
C SER A 268 -1.55 16.13 1.66
N GLY A 269 -0.66 15.15 1.53
CA GLY A 269 -0.99 13.91 0.85
C GLY A 269 -2.07 13.11 1.59
N PHE A 270 -2.02 13.00 2.92
CA PHE A 270 -3.10 12.33 3.68
C PHE A 270 -4.42 13.10 3.58
N ALA A 271 -4.38 14.43 3.56
CA ALA A 271 -5.58 15.23 3.30
C ALA A 271 -6.16 14.92 1.91
N MET A 272 -5.34 14.84 0.86
CA MET A 272 -5.80 14.45 -0.48
C MET A 272 -6.39 13.04 -0.51
N VAL A 273 -5.70 12.03 0.05
CA VAL A 273 -6.22 10.65 0.15
C VAL A 273 -7.59 10.66 0.81
N GLN A 274 -7.76 11.41 1.90
CA GLN A 274 -9.00 11.49 2.64
C GLN A 274 -10.15 12.07 1.81
N THR A 275 -9.91 13.12 1.02
CA THR A 275 -10.94 13.67 0.11
C THR A 275 -11.41 12.64 -0.91
N LEU A 276 -10.48 11.94 -1.56
CA LEU A 276 -10.79 10.94 -2.58
C LEU A 276 -11.50 9.72 -1.97
N MET A 277 -11.00 9.24 -0.83
CA MET A 277 -11.54 8.05 -0.17
C MET A 277 -12.95 8.25 0.37
N LEU A 278 -13.28 9.43 0.91
CA LEU A 278 -14.62 9.73 1.40
C LEU A 278 -15.65 9.77 0.26
N VAL A 279 -15.28 10.30 -0.92
CA VAL A 279 -16.15 10.27 -2.10
C VAL A 279 -16.28 8.83 -2.63
N MET A 280 -15.16 8.10 -2.78
CA MET A 280 -15.17 6.71 -3.24
C MET A 280 -15.98 5.79 -2.33
N ARG A 281 -15.87 5.97 -1.02
CA ARG A 281 -16.63 5.23 -0.01
C ARG A 281 -18.13 5.25 -0.31
N LYS A 282 -18.68 6.43 -0.64
CA LYS A 282 -20.09 6.61 -0.97
C LYS A 282 -20.42 6.17 -2.40
N ALA A 283 -19.59 6.54 -3.37
CA ALA A 283 -19.84 6.23 -4.78
C ALA A 283 -19.86 4.72 -5.08
N TYR A 284 -19.02 3.95 -4.41
CA TYR A 284 -18.87 2.50 -4.62
C TYR A 284 -19.50 1.64 -3.51
N ASN A 285 -20.22 2.24 -2.56
CA ASN A 285 -20.81 1.55 -1.40
C ASN A 285 -19.80 0.74 -0.57
N LEU A 286 -18.58 1.25 -0.41
CA LEU A 286 -17.48 0.61 0.33
C LEU A 286 -17.45 0.98 1.82
N GLU A 287 -18.61 1.36 2.35
CA GLU A 287 -18.80 1.86 3.73
C GLU A 287 -18.39 0.86 4.81
N ALA A 288 -18.49 -0.43 4.50
CA ALA A 288 -18.13 -1.54 5.37
C ALA A 288 -16.61 -1.74 5.51
N TYR A 289 -15.84 -1.32 4.49
CA TYR A 289 -14.38 -1.45 4.46
C TYR A 289 -13.69 -0.17 4.92
N ILE A 290 -14.18 0.98 4.45
CA ILE A 290 -13.65 2.30 4.80
C ILE A 290 -14.65 2.94 5.75
N HIS A 291 -14.52 2.67 7.05
CA HIS A 291 -15.40 3.25 8.08
C HIS A 291 -14.65 4.29 8.93
N THR A 292 -15.36 4.84 9.92
CA THR A 292 -14.91 5.95 10.78
C THR A 292 -13.53 5.76 11.39
N LYS A 293 -13.08 4.53 11.69
CA LYS A 293 -11.74 4.30 12.26
C LYS A 293 -10.60 4.53 11.30
N HIS A 294 -10.77 4.16 10.03
CA HIS A 294 -9.78 4.43 9.00
C HIS A 294 -9.57 5.95 8.87
N ILE A 295 -10.68 6.69 8.87
CA ILE A 295 -10.69 8.15 8.80
C ILE A 295 -10.12 8.78 10.09
N GLU A 296 -10.49 8.26 11.27
CA GLU A 296 -9.95 8.73 12.55
C GLU A 296 -8.43 8.56 12.62
N TYR A 297 -7.88 7.41 12.17
CA TYR A 297 -6.43 7.20 12.14
C TYR A 297 -5.71 8.12 11.15
N MET A 298 -6.28 8.34 9.96
CA MET A 298 -5.73 9.32 9.01
C MET A 298 -5.73 10.74 9.61
N ASN A 299 -6.82 11.13 10.29
CA ASN A 299 -6.89 12.42 10.98
C ASN A 299 -5.86 12.55 12.10
N ILE A 300 -5.54 11.48 12.83
CA ILE A 300 -4.47 11.50 13.85
C ILE A 300 -3.11 11.73 13.20
N VAL A 301 -2.84 11.10 12.05
CA VAL A 301 -1.60 11.34 11.29
C VAL A 301 -1.54 12.80 10.83
N ILE A 302 -2.61 13.32 10.19
CA ILE A 302 -2.73 14.71 9.74
C ILE A 302 -2.52 15.71 10.90
N MET A 303 -3.14 15.45 12.06
CA MET A 303 -2.99 16.29 13.25
C MET A 303 -1.54 16.30 13.76
N SER A 304 -0.89 15.14 13.76
CA SER A 304 0.48 14.98 14.24
C SER A 304 1.45 15.69 13.31
N THR A 305 1.35 15.49 12.00
CA THR A 305 2.24 16.12 11.02
C THR A 305 1.96 17.61 10.88
N GLY A 306 0.70 18.05 10.94
CA GLY A 306 0.36 19.47 10.99
C GLY A 306 0.94 20.19 12.22
N SER A 307 1.05 19.50 13.36
CA SER A 307 1.73 20.04 14.55
C SER A 307 3.26 20.12 14.35
N ILE A 308 3.88 19.15 13.67
CA ILE A 308 5.31 19.21 13.32
C ILE A 308 5.59 20.39 12.38
N VAL A 309 4.73 20.60 11.37
CA VAL A 309 4.78 21.76 10.46
C VAL A 309 4.63 23.07 11.25
N GLY A 310 3.70 23.14 12.20
CA GLY A 310 3.54 24.29 13.08
C GLY A 310 4.78 24.61 13.93
N ILE A 311 5.45 23.58 14.47
CA ILE A 311 6.72 23.74 15.20
C ILE A 311 7.81 24.29 14.28
N ALA A 312 7.88 23.81 13.02
CA ALA A 312 8.84 24.33 12.04
C ALA A 312 8.62 25.82 11.77
N TYR A 313 7.37 26.28 11.57
CA TYR A 313 7.07 27.71 11.40
C TYR A 313 7.52 28.55 12.58
N ILE A 314 7.26 28.10 13.82
CA ILE A 314 7.68 28.81 15.02
C ILE A 314 9.21 28.85 15.11
N THR A 315 9.87 27.75 14.73
CA THR A 315 11.34 27.67 14.71
C THR A 315 11.94 28.65 13.71
N GLU A 316 11.36 28.76 12.51
CA GLU A 316 11.79 29.74 11.51
C GLU A 316 11.63 31.18 11.98
N LEU A 317 10.47 31.51 12.57
CA LEU A 317 10.24 32.84 13.15
C LEU A 317 11.21 33.15 14.29
N PHE A 318 11.47 32.16 15.15
CA PHE A 318 12.43 32.29 16.24
C PHE A 318 13.86 32.51 15.72
N VAL A 319 14.31 31.70 14.76
CA VAL A 319 15.67 31.80 14.20
C VAL A 319 15.83 33.09 13.40
N SER A 320 14.80 33.54 12.68
CA SER A 320 14.80 34.84 11.98
C SER A 320 15.03 36.00 12.94
N TRP A 321 14.36 35.99 14.11
CA TRP A 321 14.58 36.97 15.17
C TRP A 321 15.94 36.80 15.88
N TYR A 322 16.37 35.56 16.12
CA TYR A 322 17.58 35.24 16.88
C TYR A 322 18.88 35.45 16.07
N SER A 323 18.86 35.25 14.75
CA SER A 323 20.05 35.24 13.90
C SER A 323 20.76 36.60 13.81
N GLY A 324 20.07 37.71 14.07
CA GLY A 324 20.63 39.06 13.93
C GLY A 324 20.95 39.50 12.49
N VAL A 325 20.57 38.72 11.47
CA VAL A 325 20.74 39.06 10.06
C VAL A 325 19.53 39.86 9.59
N GLU A 326 19.74 41.12 9.22
CA GLU A 326 18.65 42.04 8.84
C GLU A 326 17.83 41.55 7.65
N TYR A 327 18.47 40.91 6.65
CA TYR A 327 17.78 40.37 5.48
C TYR A 327 16.83 39.21 5.82
N GLU A 328 17.23 38.33 6.74
CA GLU A 328 16.37 37.24 7.23
C GLU A 328 15.20 37.80 8.05
N ALA A 329 15.46 38.75 8.95
CA ALA A 329 14.40 39.42 9.69
C ALA A 329 13.40 40.11 8.75
N TYR A 330 13.90 40.83 7.74
CA TYR A 330 13.07 41.50 6.76
C TYR A 330 12.24 40.53 5.91
N ALA A 331 12.81 39.38 5.51
CA ALA A 331 12.09 38.38 4.72
C ALA A 331 10.83 37.87 5.44
N PHE A 332 10.91 37.59 6.75
CA PHE A 332 9.76 37.15 7.55
C PHE A 332 8.79 38.30 7.88
N ILE A 333 9.28 39.53 8.07
CA ILE A 333 8.41 40.72 8.20
C ILE A 333 7.62 40.94 6.89
N ASN A 334 8.28 40.82 5.73
CA ASN A 334 7.65 40.94 4.42
C ASN A 334 6.58 39.86 4.19
N ARG A 335 6.80 38.63 4.69
CA ARG A 335 5.74 37.60 4.70
C ARG A 335 4.52 38.03 5.51
N ALA A 336 4.73 38.56 6.72
CA ALA A 336 3.65 38.90 7.65
C ALA A 336 2.86 40.17 7.28
N THR A 337 3.54 41.23 6.84
CA THR A 337 2.94 42.56 6.62
C THR A 337 3.19 43.15 5.23
N GLY A 338 3.88 42.44 4.34
CA GLY A 338 4.17 42.90 2.98
C GLY A 338 3.01 42.70 2.00
N PRO A 339 3.24 42.90 0.69
CA PRO A 339 2.21 42.81 -0.36
C PRO A 339 1.47 41.46 -0.44
N TYR A 340 2.11 40.38 0.03
CA TYR A 340 1.56 39.02 0.05
C TYR A 340 1.07 38.60 1.45
N TRP A 341 0.78 39.54 2.36
CA TRP A 341 0.28 39.26 3.71
C TRP A 341 -0.90 38.28 3.70
N TRP A 342 -1.84 38.46 2.76
CA TRP A 342 -3.04 37.64 2.64
C TRP A 342 -2.73 36.17 2.38
N ALA A 343 -1.66 35.87 1.63
CA ALA A 343 -1.24 34.50 1.35
C ALA A 343 -0.59 33.86 2.59
N TYR A 344 0.26 34.61 3.30
CA TYR A 344 0.90 34.14 4.53
C TYR A 344 -0.12 33.88 5.65
N TRP A 345 -1.05 34.82 5.89
CA TRP A 345 -2.08 34.64 6.92
C TRP A 345 -3.09 33.55 6.56
N ALA A 346 -3.43 33.39 5.28
CA ALA A 346 -4.24 32.26 4.83
C ALA A 346 -3.52 30.93 5.06
N MET A 347 -2.24 30.82 4.68
CA MET A 347 -1.41 29.64 4.95
C MET A 347 -1.35 29.33 6.44
N MET A 348 -0.96 30.30 7.29
CA MET A 348 -0.83 30.09 8.75
C MET A 348 -2.17 29.68 9.36
N THR A 349 -3.27 30.33 8.98
CA THR A 349 -4.61 29.97 9.49
C THR A 349 -4.99 28.55 9.06
N CYS A 350 -4.84 28.22 7.79
CA CYS A 350 -5.19 26.90 7.28
C CYS A 350 -4.31 25.80 7.90
N ASN A 351 -2.99 25.97 7.90
CA ASN A 351 -2.06 24.90 8.30
C ASN A 351 -1.88 24.78 9.81
N VAL A 352 -1.97 25.88 10.57
CA VAL A 352 -1.80 25.84 12.03
C VAL A 352 -3.13 25.61 12.74
N VAL A 353 -4.24 26.24 12.31
CA VAL A 353 -5.52 26.12 13.04
C VAL A 353 -6.25 24.83 12.69
N SER A 354 -6.31 24.46 11.40
CA SER A 354 -7.12 23.30 10.98
C SER A 354 -6.72 21.95 11.62
N PRO A 355 -5.44 21.57 11.80
CA PRO A 355 -5.11 20.31 12.45
C PRO A 355 -5.44 20.33 13.95
N GLN A 356 -5.42 21.48 14.62
CA GLN A 356 -5.70 21.57 16.06
C GLN A 356 -7.18 21.30 16.37
N LEU A 357 -8.08 21.51 15.40
CA LEU A 357 -9.49 21.13 15.54
C LEU A 357 -9.67 19.61 15.64
N MET A 358 -8.70 18.80 15.20
CA MET A 358 -8.75 17.34 15.25
C MET A 358 -8.44 16.76 16.65
N TRP A 359 -8.02 17.59 17.62
CA TRP A 359 -7.94 17.17 19.03
C TRP A 359 -9.32 16.83 19.60
N PHE A 360 -10.37 17.52 19.14
CA PHE A 360 -11.74 17.26 19.55
C PHE A 360 -12.28 16.00 18.89
N LYS A 361 -12.44 14.92 19.66
CA LYS A 361 -12.94 13.62 19.17
C LYS A 361 -14.25 13.72 18.39
N LYS A 362 -15.17 14.61 18.81
CA LYS A 362 -16.46 14.85 18.12
C LYS A 362 -16.27 15.35 16.69
N LEU A 363 -15.26 16.19 16.47
CA LEU A 363 -14.92 16.72 15.14
C LEU A 363 -14.11 15.69 14.34
N ARG A 364 -13.11 15.07 14.97
CA ARG A 364 -12.24 14.07 14.33
C ARG A 364 -12.98 12.84 13.80
N THR A 365 -14.10 12.47 14.41
CA THR A 365 -14.91 11.30 14.00
C THR A 365 -16.08 11.67 13.08
N SER A 366 -16.24 12.95 12.73
CA SER A 366 -17.26 13.43 11.81
C SER A 366 -16.75 13.42 10.37
N LEU A 367 -17.28 12.51 9.54
CA LEU A 367 -16.86 12.34 8.15
C LEU A 367 -17.00 13.63 7.32
N THR A 368 -18.08 14.40 7.54
CA THR A 368 -18.33 15.66 6.82
C THR A 368 -17.33 16.73 7.22
N PHE A 369 -17.07 16.88 8.52
CA PHE A 369 -16.10 17.87 9.01
C PHE A 369 -14.70 17.55 8.49
N THR A 370 -14.32 16.27 8.57
CA THR A 370 -13.05 15.77 8.07
C THR A 370 -12.86 16.01 6.56
N PHE A 371 -13.91 15.83 5.76
CA PHE A 371 -13.87 16.13 4.32
C PHE A 371 -13.56 17.61 4.05
N LEU A 372 -14.25 18.52 4.75
CA LEU A 372 -14.05 19.96 4.59
C LEU A 372 -12.65 20.39 5.03
N ILE A 373 -12.17 19.90 6.17
CA ILE A 373 -10.83 20.23 6.66
C ILE A 373 -9.75 19.72 5.71
N ALA A 374 -9.91 18.54 5.12
CA ALA A 374 -8.95 18.02 4.16
C ALA A 374 -8.78 18.93 2.92
N ILE A 375 -9.86 19.57 2.46
CA ILE A 375 -9.79 20.57 1.38
C ILE A 375 -9.04 21.82 1.85
N VAL A 376 -9.37 22.32 3.05
CA VAL A 376 -8.70 23.50 3.65
C VAL A 376 -7.19 23.27 3.81
N VAL A 377 -6.79 22.08 4.26
CA VAL A 377 -5.38 21.67 4.38
C VAL A 377 -4.68 21.71 3.02
N ASN A 378 -5.28 21.14 1.98
CA ASN A 378 -4.67 21.15 0.64
C ASN A 378 -4.50 22.56 0.07
N ILE A 379 -5.44 23.46 0.33
CA ILE A 379 -5.36 24.88 -0.05
C ILE A 379 -4.23 25.57 0.74
N GLY A 380 -4.17 25.36 2.06
CA GLY A 380 -3.12 25.91 2.92
C GLY A 380 -1.72 25.44 2.51
N MET A 381 -1.58 24.17 2.15
CA MET A 381 -0.31 23.60 1.68
C MET A 381 0.09 24.08 0.28
N TRP A 382 -0.86 24.45 -0.56
CA TRP A 382 -0.55 25.14 -1.81
C TRP A 382 -0.01 26.55 -1.53
N PHE A 383 -0.69 27.30 -0.64
CA PHE A 383 -0.20 28.60 -0.20
C PHE A 383 1.16 28.53 0.48
N GLU A 384 1.46 27.46 1.22
CA GLU A 384 2.79 27.26 1.82
C GLU A 384 3.89 27.31 0.77
N ARG A 385 3.75 26.53 -0.31
CA ARG A 385 4.74 26.50 -1.39
C ARG A 385 4.80 27.85 -2.10
N PHE A 386 3.65 28.45 -2.42
CA PHE A 386 3.61 29.77 -3.05
C PHE A 386 4.26 30.85 -2.18
N VAL A 387 4.03 30.82 -0.87
CA VAL A 387 4.59 31.78 0.07
C VAL A 387 6.10 31.60 0.15
N ILE A 388 6.61 30.38 0.34
CA ILE A 388 8.06 30.13 0.38
C ILE A 388 8.70 30.66 -0.90
N ILE A 389 8.13 30.42 -2.07
CA ILE A 389 8.74 30.81 -3.35
C ILE A 389 8.53 32.30 -3.65
N GLY A 390 7.27 32.71 -3.82
CA GLY A 390 6.91 34.04 -4.31
C GLY A 390 7.27 35.18 -3.36
N THR A 391 7.08 34.99 -2.04
CA THR A 391 7.39 36.06 -1.06
C THR A 391 8.88 36.25 -0.81
N THR A 392 9.69 35.25 -1.15
CA THR A 392 11.13 35.28 -0.95
C THR A 392 11.83 35.84 -2.19
N LEU A 393 11.38 35.48 -3.40
CA LEU A 393 11.98 35.96 -4.65
C LEU A 393 11.61 37.41 -4.99
N HIS A 394 10.42 37.89 -4.61
CA HIS A 394 10.01 39.24 -5.01
C HIS A 394 10.71 40.36 -4.22
N ARG A 395 11.28 40.04 -3.05
CA ARG A 395 11.96 40.96 -2.12
C ARG A 395 13.16 40.25 -1.50
N ASP A 396 14.33 40.46 -2.08
CA ASP A 396 15.60 39.90 -1.63
C ASP A 396 16.60 41.02 -1.24
N TYR A 397 17.90 40.75 -1.41
CA TYR A 397 19.01 41.63 -1.04
C TYR A 397 18.93 43.06 -1.61
N LEU A 398 18.50 43.24 -2.87
CA LEU A 398 18.62 44.53 -3.56
C LEU A 398 17.25 45.19 -3.78
N PRO A 399 16.97 46.35 -3.15
CA PRO A 399 15.72 47.07 -3.35
C PRO A 399 15.39 47.45 -4.80
N SER A 400 16.41 47.62 -5.65
CA SER A 400 16.22 47.93 -7.08
C SER A 400 15.65 46.76 -7.90
N SER A 401 15.80 45.53 -7.43
CA SER A 401 15.32 44.31 -8.11
C SER A 401 13.91 43.91 -7.67
N TRP A 402 13.36 44.61 -6.67
CA TRP A 402 12.05 44.33 -6.10
C TRP A 402 10.93 44.46 -7.13
N SER A 403 10.15 43.39 -7.31
CA SER A 403 9.05 43.35 -8.29
C SER A 403 7.80 42.65 -7.72
N MET A 404 6.75 42.50 -8.52
CA MET A 404 5.53 41.81 -8.13
C MET A 404 5.25 40.70 -9.15
N PHE A 405 4.68 39.61 -8.67
CA PHE A 405 4.20 38.51 -9.49
C PHE A 405 2.67 38.54 -9.56
N TYR A 406 2.15 38.43 -10.79
CA TYR A 406 0.73 38.29 -11.08
C TYR A 406 0.56 37.12 -12.06
N PRO A 407 -0.17 36.05 -11.70
CA PRO A 407 -0.35 34.91 -12.58
C PRO A 407 -1.19 35.31 -13.80
N THR A 408 -0.85 34.78 -14.97
CA THR A 408 -1.66 34.91 -16.17
C THR A 408 -2.73 33.82 -16.21
N HIS A 409 -3.66 33.95 -17.16
CA HIS A 409 -4.64 32.92 -17.44
C HIS A 409 -4.00 31.58 -17.86
N VAL A 410 -2.79 31.60 -18.42
CA VAL A 410 -2.06 30.38 -18.81
C VAL A 410 -1.51 29.66 -17.58
N ASP A 411 -0.97 30.38 -16.59
CA ASP A 411 -0.52 29.80 -15.31
C ASP A 411 -1.67 29.05 -14.62
N ILE A 412 -2.83 29.70 -14.51
CA ILE A 412 -4.03 29.15 -13.89
C ILE A 412 -4.59 28.00 -14.74
N GLY A 413 -4.64 28.17 -16.06
CA GLY A 413 -5.18 27.18 -16.99
C GLY A 413 -4.40 25.87 -16.97
N ILE A 414 -3.07 25.92 -16.89
CA ILE A 414 -2.23 24.71 -16.75
C ILE A 414 -2.48 24.06 -15.39
N PHE A 415 -2.53 24.81 -14.28
CA PHE A 415 -2.80 24.26 -12.96
C PHE A 415 -4.15 23.53 -12.91
N VAL A 416 -5.23 24.20 -13.30
CA VAL A 416 -6.58 23.63 -13.36
C VAL A 416 -6.62 22.45 -14.33
N GLY A 417 -5.89 22.55 -15.45
CA GLY A 417 -5.66 21.48 -16.40
C GLY A 417 -5.08 20.21 -15.80
N THR A 418 -4.02 20.34 -14.99
CA THR A 418 -3.41 19.18 -14.30
C THR A 418 -4.36 18.52 -13.30
N ILE A 419 -5.23 19.29 -12.64
CA ILE A 419 -6.31 18.74 -11.79
C ILE A 419 -7.30 17.94 -12.64
N GLY A 420 -7.70 18.47 -13.81
CA GLY A 420 -8.55 17.74 -14.76
C GLY A 420 -7.93 16.43 -15.22
N LEU A 421 -6.67 16.45 -15.66
CA LEU A 421 -5.93 15.26 -16.09
C LEU A 421 -5.76 14.23 -14.96
N PHE A 422 -5.47 14.69 -13.73
CA PHE A 422 -5.43 13.82 -12.56
C PHE A 422 -6.76 13.07 -12.36
N PHE A 423 -7.89 13.79 -12.41
CA PHE A 423 -9.21 13.16 -12.26
C PHE A 423 -9.58 12.26 -13.44
N VAL A 424 -9.14 12.57 -14.67
CA VAL A 424 -9.28 11.65 -15.82
C VAL A 424 -8.62 10.31 -15.50
N PHE A 425 -7.35 10.31 -15.10
CA PHE A 425 -6.64 9.08 -14.77
C PHE A 425 -7.22 8.36 -13.55
N PHE A 426 -7.57 9.11 -12.51
CA PHE A 426 -8.16 8.53 -11.31
C PHE A 426 -9.54 7.90 -11.58
N LEU A 427 -10.41 8.55 -12.36
CA LEU A 427 -11.72 8.00 -12.74
C LEU A 427 -11.58 6.77 -13.64
N LEU A 428 -10.60 6.74 -14.54
CA LEU A 428 -10.27 5.52 -15.31
C LEU A 428 -9.80 4.40 -14.38
N PHE A 429 -8.91 4.68 -13.44
CA PHE A 429 -8.47 3.72 -12.43
C PHE A 429 -9.65 3.12 -11.66
N THR A 430 -10.52 3.95 -11.09
CA THR A 430 -11.68 3.47 -10.31
C THR A 430 -12.66 2.61 -11.12
N ARG A 431 -12.56 2.62 -12.45
CA ARG A 431 -13.42 1.85 -13.35
C ARG A 431 -12.78 0.53 -13.79
N TYR A 432 -11.48 0.54 -14.09
CA TYR A 432 -10.79 -0.58 -14.73
C TYR A 432 -9.91 -1.39 -13.76
N PHE A 433 -9.61 -0.85 -12.59
CA PHE A 433 -8.75 -1.46 -11.58
C PHE A 433 -9.52 -1.70 -10.29
N PRO A 434 -9.09 -2.67 -9.46
CA PRO A 434 -9.64 -2.87 -8.13
C PRO A 434 -9.27 -1.68 -7.25
N VAL A 435 -10.26 -1.05 -6.63
CA VAL A 435 -10.05 0.11 -5.75
C VAL A 435 -9.58 -0.27 -4.35
N LEU A 436 -9.76 -1.54 -3.96
CA LEU A 436 -9.28 -2.15 -2.72
C LEU A 436 -8.37 -3.33 -3.06
N ALA A 437 -7.35 -3.58 -2.22
CA ALA A 437 -6.48 -4.75 -2.35
C ALA A 437 -7.22 -6.01 -1.87
N LEU A 438 -7.75 -6.80 -2.81
CA LEU A 438 -8.62 -7.95 -2.51
C LEU A 438 -7.91 -8.98 -1.64
N ASN A 439 -6.69 -9.33 -2.04
CA ASN A 439 -5.87 -10.31 -1.34
C ASN A 439 -5.55 -9.86 0.09
N GLU A 440 -5.09 -8.63 0.28
CA GLU A 440 -4.72 -8.09 1.58
C GLU A 440 -5.93 -7.99 2.53
N VAL A 441 -7.07 -7.46 2.07
CA VAL A 441 -8.29 -7.36 2.88
C VAL A 441 -8.78 -8.74 3.34
N LYS A 442 -8.67 -9.77 2.48
CA LYS A 442 -9.02 -11.14 2.86
C LYS A 442 -8.14 -11.67 3.99
N THR A 443 -6.85 -11.34 4.04
CA THR A 443 -5.96 -11.82 5.12
C THR A 443 -6.36 -11.32 6.50
N ILE A 444 -6.94 -10.11 6.59
CA ILE A 444 -7.34 -9.51 7.88
C ILE A 444 -8.76 -9.86 8.30
N LEU A 445 -9.58 -10.45 7.41
CA LEU A 445 -10.98 -10.74 7.66
C LEU A 445 -11.17 -11.66 8.88
N LYS A 446 -10.36 -12.71 9.00
CA LYS A 446 -10.40 -13.63 10.15
C LYS A 446 -9.93 -12.99 11.46
N SER A 447 -8.96 -12.08 11.39
CA SER A 447 -8.39 -11.47 12.60
C SER A 447 -9.15 -10.25 13.09
N SER A 448 -9.75 -9.47 12.17
CA SER A 448 -10.26 -8.13 12.47
C SER A 448 -11.63 -7.85 11.83
N GLY A 449 -12.29 -8.85 11.25
CA GLY A 449 -13.67 -8.73 10.78
C GLY A 449 -14.67 -8.86 11.93
N GLN A 450 -15.73 -8.06 11.87
CA GLN A 450 -16.78 -8.02 12.88
C GLN A 450 -17.35 -9.41 13.19
N SER A 451 -17.64 -10.21 12.16
CA SER A 451 -18.18 -11.57 12.34
C SER A 451 -17.32 -12.50 13.20
N PHE A 452 -15.99 -12.37 13.11
CA PHE A 452 -15.08 -13.23 13.88
C PHE A 452 -14.86 -12.69 15.30
N LYS A 453 -15.09 -11.40 15.53
CA LYS A 453 -15.03 -10.78 16.86
C LYS A 453 -16.31 -11.03 17.65
N ASP A 454 -17.45 -10.99 16.98
CA ASP A 454 -18.76 -11.21 17.60
C ASP A 454 -19.05 -12.71 17.83
N GLY A 455 -18.23 -13.61 17.29
CA GLY A 455 -18.38 -15.06 17.44
C GLY A 455 -19.36 -15.71 16.46
N ASP A 456 -20.02 -14.92 15.61
CA ASP A 456 -21.03 -15.37 14.63
C ASP A 456 -20.45 -16.05 13.39
N ALA A 457 -19.18 -15.78 13.09
CA ALA A 457 -18.51 -16.48 12.00
C ALA A 457 -18.32 -17.94 12.41
N LYS A 458 -19.14 -18.83 11.84
CA LYS A 458 -18.68 -20.20 11.59
C LYS A 458 -17.35 -20.04 10.89
N THR A 459 -16.25 -20.40 11.57
CA THR A 459 -15.00 -20.65 10.88
C THR A 459 -15.38 -21.46 9.64
N PRO A 460 -14.92 -21.12 8.42
CA PRO A 460 -14.62 -22.17 7.50
C PRO A 460 -13.47 -22.92 8.18
N ALA A 461 -13.81 -23.74 9.16
CA ALA A 461 -13.11 -24.96 9.32
C ALA A 461 -13.20 -25.54 7.91
N PHE A 462 -12.07 -25.94 7.37
CA PHE A 462 -12.08 -27.14 6.57
C PHE A 462 -12.73 -28.22 7.45
N SER A 463 -14.07 -28.22 7.55
CA SER A 463 -14.84 -29.24 8.22
C SER A 463 -14.88 -30.36 7.21
N ILE A 464 -14.10 -31.39 7.52
CA ILE A 464 -13.99 -32.65 6.77
C ILE A 464 -15.39 -33.23 6.44
N GLU A 465 -16.42 -32.85 7.21
CA GLU A 465 -17.83 -33.23 7.01
C GLU A 465 -18.46 -32.75 5.70
N GLU A 466 -18.10 -31.56 5.17
CA GLU A 466 -18.68 -31.09 3.88
C GLU A 466 -18.09 -31.82 2.67
N GLN A 467 -16.90 -32.40 2.82
CA GLN A 467 -16.28 -33.23 1.78
C GLN A 467 -17.00 -34.57 1.63
N HIS A 468 -17.43 -35.18 2.75
CA HIS A 468 -18.24 -36.40 2.70
C HIS A 468 -19.61 -36.20 2.05
N LEU A 469 -20.23 -35.02 2.16
CA LEU A 469 -21.51 -34.71 1.49
C LEU A 469 -21.36 -34.33 0.01
N ALA A 470 -20.22 -33.75 -0.38
CA ALA A 470 -19.91 -33.43 -1.78
C ALA A 470 -19.47 -34.67 -2.57
N ASP A 471 -18.68 -35.56 -1.97
CA ASP A 471 -18.20 -36.80 -2.60
C ASP A 471 -19.34 -37.83 -2.82
N VAL A 472 -20.41 -37.76 -2.01
CA VAL A 472 -21.62 -38.59 -2.21
C VAL A 472 -22.49 -38.10 -3.38
N LYS A 473 -22.39 -36.81 -3.77
CA LYS A 473 -23.21 -36.23 -4.86
C LYS A 473 -22.51 -36.18 -6.23
N MET A 474 -21.21 -36.48 -6.30
CA MET A 474 -20.45 -36.56 -7.55
C MET A 474 -19.99 -38.00 -7.86
N LYS A 475 -20.93 -38.92 -8.05
CA LYS A 475 -20.69 -40.13 -8.87
C LYS A 475 -21.73 -40.20 -9.98
N PRO A 476 -21.35 -40.20 -11.26
CA PRO A 476 -22.28 -40.45 -12.35
C PRO A 476 -22.76 -41.91 -12.30
N ALA A 477 -24.05 -42.10 -12.55
CA ALA A 477 -24.72 -43.38 -12.59
C ALA A 477 -24.07 -44.32 -13.63
N SER A 478 -23.36 -45.34 -13.16
CA SER A 478 -22.99 -46.52 -13.94
C SER A 478 -24.07 -47.58 -13.75
N LYS A 479 -24.51 -48.16 -14.85
CA LYS A 479 -25.61 -49.13 -14.95
C LYS A 479 -25.34 -50.37 -14.11
N THR A 480 -26.32 -50.73 -13.29
CA THR A 480 -26.49 -52.02 -12.63
C THR A 480 -26.53 -53.16 -13.66
N ASN A 481 -25.64 -54.12 -13.50
CA ASN A 481 -25.90 -55.52 -13.85
C ASN A 481 -25.71 -56.36 -12.58
N THR A 482 -26.74 -57.15 -12.33
CA THR A 482 -26.94 -58.14 -11.26
C THR A 482 -25.86 -59.20 -11.20
N ALA A 483 -25.36 -59.50 -9.99
CA ALA A 483 -25.22 -60.86 -9.43
C ALA A 483 -24.50 -60.83 -8.06
N GLY A 484 -25.03 -61.61 -7.10
CA GLY A 484 -24.23 -62.29 -6.08
C GLY A 484 -24.10 -61.63 -4.71
N ASN A 485 -24.72 -62.26 -3.71
CA ASN A 485 -24.38 -62.10 -2.30
C ASN A 485 -22.91 -62.46 -2.04
N SER A 486 -22.17 -61.62 -1.32
CA SER A 486 -21.04 -62.07 -0.49
C SER A 486 -20.72 -61.05 0.62
N VAL A 487 -20.70 -61.59 1.83
CA VAL A 487 -20.15 -61.14 3.13
C VAL A 487 -19.12 -60.00 3.07
N GLU A 488 -19.27 -59.03 3.99
CA GLU A 488 -18.25 -58.00 4.31
C GLU A 488 -16.92 -58.66 4.70
N GLU A 489 -15.88 -58.51 3.87
CA GLU A 489 -14.50 -58.77 4.25
C GLU A 489 -13.86 -57.48 4.78
N THR A 490 -13.35 -57.52 6.01
CA THR A 490 -12.37 -56.55 6.53
C THR A 490 -11.18 -56.47 5.58
N PRO A 491 -10.70 -55.27 5.17
CA PRO A 491 -9.59 -55.16 4.26
C PRO A 491 -8.35 -55.80 4.88
N ALA A 492 -7.76 -56.78 4.20
CA ALA A 492 -6.54 -57.43 4.62
C ALA A 492 -5.41 -56.40 4.74
N LEU A 493 -4.73 -56.39 5.89
CA LEU A 493 -3.53 -55.59 6.14
C LEU A 493 -2.44 -55.92 5.11
N ASP A 494 -1.71 -54.90 4.64
CA ASP A 494 -0.66 -55.05 3.64
C ASP A 494 0.41 -56.06 4.13
N PRO A 495 0.68 -57.15 3.38
CA PRO A 495 1.67 -58.16 3.78
C PRO A 495 3.07 -57.58 4.04
N SER A 496 3.43 -56.48 3.36
CA SER A 496 4.72 -55.81 3.57
C SER A 496 4.78 -55.08 4.92
N LEU A 497 3.66 -54.52 5.37
CA LEU A 497 3.54 -53.87 6.68
C LEU A 497 3.63 -54.92 7.81
N ILE A 498 2.99 -56.07 7.64
CA ILE A 498 3.06 -57.17 8.63
C ILE A 498 4.49 -57.72 8.74
N ALA A 499 5.18 -57.91 7.59
CA ALA A 499 6.57 -58.36 7.58
C ALA A 499 7.50 -57.36 8.28
N MET A 500 7.30 -56.06 8.05
CA MET A 500 8.04 -54.98 8.71
C MET A 500 7.79 -54.95 10.23
N VAL A 501 6.55 -55.08 10.71
CA VAL A 501 6.32 -55.12 12.17
C VAL A 501 6.96 -56.38 12.78
N GLY A 502 6.99 -57.49 12.05
CA GLY A 502 7.69 -58.71 12.47
C GLY A 502 9.18 -58.53 12.76
N THR A 503 9.87 -57.61 12.08
CA THR A 503 11.31 -57.34 12.32
C THR A 503 11.57 -56.48 13.55
N LEU A 504 10.58 -55.73 14.03
CA LEU A 504 10.67 -54.89 15.25
C LEU A 504 10.63 -55.72 16.55
N GLY A 505 10.15 -56.96 16.45
CA GLY A 505 10.02 -57.91 17.56
C GLY A 505 8.55 -58.21 17.89
N VAL A 506 8.27 -59.44 18.32
CA VAL A 506 6.92 -59.89 18.68
C VAL A 506 6.68 -59.65 20.17
N THR A 507 5.62 -58.93 20.50
CA THR A 507 5.22 -58.66 21.90
C THR A 507 3.70 -58.76 22.02
N ASN A 508 3.21 -59.31 23.12
CA ASN A 508 1.77 -59.51 23.35
C ASN A 508 1.14 -58.29 24.02
N ALA A 509 -0.16 -58.08 23.79
CA ALA A 509 -0.93 -56.95 24.31
C ALA A 509 -0.99 -56.85 25.85
N GLU A 510 -0.55 -57.88 26.58
CA GLU A 510 -0.48 -57.91 28.05
C GLU A 510 0.67 -57.05 28.62
N HIS A 511 1.72 -56.77 27.83
CA HIS A 511 2.87 -55.94 28.22
C HIS A 511 2.97 -54.68 27.33
N LYS A 512 1.84 -53.99 27.14
CA LYS A 512 1.80 -52.75 26.36
C LYS A 512 2.31 -51.56 27.18
N ASP A 513 3.17 -50.75 26.56
CA ASP A 513 3.56 -49.46 27.11
C ASP A 513 2.45 -48.42 26.85
N ASN A 514 2.44 -47.35 27.62
CA ASN A 514 1.55 -46.22 27.37
C ASN A 514 2.15 -45.30 26.30
N LEU A 515 1.90 -45.60 25.03
CA LEU A 515 2.52 -44.89 23.90
C LEU A 515 2.09 -43.42 23.81
N LYS A 516 1.01 -43.03 24.50
CA LYS A 516 0.53 -41.65 24.62
C LYS A 516 1.50 -40.71 25.33
N GLU A 517 2.49 -41.26 26.02
CA GLU A 517 3.56 -40.46 26.63
C GLU A 517 4.50 -39.84 25.60
N LEU A 518 4.43 -40.27 24.34
CA LEU A 518 5.19 -39.67 23.23
C LEU A 518 4.47 -38.45 22.66
N THR A 519 5.24 -37.40 22.40
CA THR A 519 4.73 -36.11 21.95
C THR A 519 3.97 -36.25 20.63
N GLY A 520 2.67 -35.90 20.63
CA GLY A 520 1.83 -35.92 19.44
C GLY A 520 1.21 -37.29 19.10
N LEU A 521 1.41 -38.31 19.94
CA LEU A 521 0.76 -39.61 19.81
C LEU A 521 -0.55 -39.63 20.63
N GLY A 522 -1.69 -39.52 19.96
CA GLY A 522 -3.01 -39.55 20.60
C GLY A 522 -3.68 -40.93 20.57
N ASP A 523 -4.81 -41.07 21.29
CA ASP A 523 -5.57 -42.33 21.47
C ASP A 523 -5.89 -43.08 20.16
N ALA A 524 -6.27 -42.35 19.11
CA ALA A 524 -6.61 -42.93 17.82
C ALA A 524 -5.38 -43.52 17.10
N THR A 525 -4.20 -42.91 17.28
CA THR A 525 -2.95 -43.36 16.67
C THR A 525 -2.39 -44.57 17.42
N GLU A 526 -2.44 -44.54 18.74
CA GLU A 526 -2.05 -45.69 19.57
C GLU A 526 -2.89 -46.92 19.24
N LYS A 527 -4.21 -46.76 19.09
CA LYS A 527 -5.09 -47.87 18.71
C LYS A 527 -4.69 -48.48 17.36
N LYS A 528 -4.37 -47.66 16.36
CA LYS A 528 -3.89 -48.13 15.05
C LYS A 528 -2.53 -48.83 15.12
N LEU A 529 -1.60 -48.34 15.94
CA LEU A 529 -0.31 -48.99 16.16
C LEU A 529 -0.47 -50.36 16.83
N ASN A 530 -1.36 -50.46 17.82
CA ASN A 530 -1.70 -51.71 18.46
C ASN A 530 -2.36 -52.70 17.49
N GLU A 531 -3.22 -52.24 16.58
CA GLU A 531 -3.85 -53.07 15.54
C GLU A 531 -2.84 -53.76 14.61
N ILE A 532 -1.65 -53.16 14.41
CA ILE A 532 -0.58 -53.72 13.58
C ILE A 532 0.50 -54.46 14.38
N GLY A 533 0.38 -54.51 15.71
CA GLY A 533 1.29 -55.26 16.58
C GLY A 533 2.44 -54.47 17.22
N ILE A 534 2.38 -53.13 17.18
CA ILE A 534 3.34 -52.24 17.87
C ILE A 534 2.73 -51.81 19.20
N TYR A 535 3.27 -52.33 20.30
CA TYR A 535 2.76 -52.15 21.66
C TYR A 535 3.75 -51.47 22.61
N THR A 536 5.04 -51.39 22.28
CA THR A 536 6.11 -50.98 23.21
C THR A 536 7.01 -49.88 22.67
N PHE A 537 7.65 -49.12 23.57
CA PHE A 537 8.71 -48.16 23.24
C PHE A 537 9.89 -48.87 22.56
N ALA A 538 10.19 -50.12 22.96
CA ALA A 538 11.25 -50.94 22.36
C ALA A 538 11.04 -51.23 20.87
N GLN A 539 9.79 -51.44 20.45
CA GLN A 539 9.45 -51.63 19.04
C GLN A 539 9.55 -50.32 18.25
N LEU A 540 9.09 -49.20 18.81
CA LEU A 540 9.20 -47.88 18.16
C LEU A 540 10.64 -47.41 17.99
N ALA A 541 11.52 -47.69 18.96
CA ALA A 541 12.94 -47.37 18.90
C ALA A 541 13.68 -48.10 17.76
N LYS A 542 13.18 -49.26 17.33
CA LYS A 542 13.82 -50.10 16.30
C LYS A 542 13.43 -49.74 14.86
N ILE A 543 12.47 -48.83 14.66
CA ILE A 543 12.00 -48.43 13.33
C ILE A 543 13.16 -47.82 12.52
N ASP A 544 13.38 -48.33 11.31
CA ASP A 544 14.35 -47.74 10.38
C ASP A 544 13.78 -46.46 9.75
N PRO A 545 14.42 -45.28 9.93
CA PRO A 545 13.92 -44.01 9.39
C PRO A 545 13.84 -43.95 7.85
N THR A 546 14.49 -44.87 7.15
CA THR A 546 14.61 -44.87 5.68
C THR A 546 13.77 -45.95 5.00
N ALA A 547 13.66 -47.14 5.58
CA ALA A 547 12.94 -48.26 4.97
C ALA A 547 11.47 -48.35 5.43
N ASP A 548 11.22 -48.11 6.71
CA ASP A 548 9.95 -48.45 7.38
C ASP A 548 8.93 -47.31 7.36
N LEU A 549 9.45 -46.10 7.21
CA LEU A 549 8.73 -44.86 7.42
C LEU A 549 7.63 -44.63 6.37
N GLY A 550 7.86 -45.08 5.13
CA GLY A 550 6.87 -44.99 4.05
C GLY A 550 5.62 -45.85 4.29
N LEU A 551 5.80 -47.08 4.80
CA LEU A 551 4.72 -48.01 5.08
C LEU A 551 3.87 -47.54 6.28
N LEU A 552 4.53 -47.10 7.36
CA LEU A 552 3.84 -46.53 8.52
C LEU A 552 3.11 -45.23 8.19
N THR A 553 3.71 -44.36 7.36
CA THR A 553 3.04 -43.12 6.90
C THR A 553 1.79 -43.44 6.09
N ALA A 554 1.84 -44.44 5.21
CA ALA A 554 0.70 -44.85 4.40
C ALA A 554 -0.45 -45.39 5.26
N TYR A 555 -0.14 -46.17 6.31
CA TYR A 555 -1.15 -46.75 7.20
C TYR A 555 -1.74 -45.76 8.22
N LEU A 556 -0.88 -44.94 8.85
CA LEU A 556 -1.28 -43.98 9.89
C LEU A 556 -1.82 -42.67 9.32
N GLY A 557 -1.62 -42.40 8.02
CA GLY A 557 -2.04 -41.18 7.35
C GLY A 557 -1.35 -39.94 7.91
N ALA A 558 -2.10 -38.86 8.13
CA ALA A 558 -1.54 -37.59 8.61
C ALA A 558 -0.82 -37.67 9.97
N ALA A 559 -1.17 -38.65 10.81
CA ALA A 559 -0.55 -38.87 12.11
C ALA A 559 0.86 -39.46 12.00
N GLY A 560 1.09 -40.35 11.04
CA GLY A 560 2.39 -41.01 10.81
C GLY A 560 3.31 -40.26 9.88
N ASN A 561 3.26 -38.93 9.83
CA ASN A 561 4.20 -38.19 9.00
C ASN A 561 5.65 -38.40 9.51
N GLN A 562 6.62 -38.18 8.63
CA GLN A 562 8.03 -38.43 8.91
C GLN A 562 8.59 -37.69 10.12
N ALA A 563 8.13 -36.47 10.38
CA ALA A 563 8.57 -35.70 11.53
C ALA A 563 8.09 -36.33 12.85
N ASN A 564 6.82 -36.76 12.91
CA ASN A 564 6.24 -37.39 14.09
C ASN A 564 6.89 -38.75 14.38
N LEU A 565 7.09 -39.59 13.35
CA LEU A 565 7.72 -40.90 13.52
C LEU A 565 9.17 -40.80 14.03
N LEU A 566 9.92 -39.80 13.54
CA LEU A 566 11.27 -39.51 14.05
C LEU A 566 11.25 -39.06 15.51
N VAL A 567 10.32 -38.17 15.89
CA VAL A 567 10.16 -37.73 17.28
C VAL A 567 9.83 -38.91 18.19
N TRP A 568 8.86 -39.75 17.82
CA TRP A 568 8.46 -40.92 18.61
C TRP A 568 9.60 -41.91 18.78
N LYS A 569 10.40 -42.14 17.73
CA LYS A 569 11.59 -42.99 17.81
C LYS A 569 12.59 -42.43 18.82
N THR A 570 12.95 -41.15 18.71
CA THR A 570 13.94 -40.52 19.59
C THR A 570 13.48 -40.50 21.05
N GLU A 571 12.22 -40.15 21.30
CA GLU A 571 11.65 -40.15 22.66
C GLU A 571 11.53 -41.57 23.24
N ALA A 572 11.20 -42.57 22.41
CA ALA A 572 11.19 -43.97 22.83
C ALA A 572 12.60 -44.47 23.20
N GLU A 573 13.63 -44.10 22.43
CA GLU A 573 15.04 -44.39 22.75
C GLU A 573 15.49 -43.74 24.07
N GLU A 574 15.05 -42.51 24.36
CA GLU A 574 15.35 -41.84 25.63
C GLU A 574 14.65 -42.51 26.82
N LYS A 575 13.39 -42.91 26.68
CA LYS A 575 12.65 -43.62 27.75
C LYS A 575 13.32 -44.95 28.10
N LEU A 576 13.71 -45.74 27.09
CA LEU A 576 14.43 -47.00 27.32
C LEU A 576 15.80 -46.82 27.99
N LYS A 577 16.46 -45.67 27.80
CA LYS A 577 17.71 -45.34 28.51
C LYS A 577 17.49 -44.95 29.96
N ASN A 578 16.35 -44.34 30.28
CA ASN A 578 16.01 -43.92 31.63
C ASN A 578 15.48 -45.07 32.50
N ASP A 579 14.81 -46.07 31.91
CA ASP A 579 14.33 -47.27 32.63
C ASP A 579 15.43 -48.30 32.95
N ASN A 580 16.63 -48.15 32.37
CA ASN A 580 17.81 -48.99 32.62
C ASN A 580 18.80 -48.38 33.63
N LYS A 581 18.41 -47.31 34.33
CA LYS A 581 19.13 -46.69 35.48
C LYS A 581 18.32 -46.86 36.73
#